data_AF-A0A4R9FKJ2-F1
#
_entry.id   AF-A0A4R9FKJ2-F1
#
_cell.length_a   1.000
_cell.length_b   1.000
_cell.length_c   1.000
_cell.angle_alpha   90.00
_cell.angle_beta   90.00
_cell.angle_gamma   90.00
#
_symmetry.space_group_name_H-M   'P 1'
#
loop_
_entity.id
_entity.type
_entity.pdbx_description
1 polymer ?
#
loop_
_entity_poly.entity_id
_entity_poly.type
_entity_poly.pdbx_seq_one_letter_code
_entity_poly.pdbx_strand_id
1 'polypeptide(L)'
;MKKLILFLLISFVYVGSLSAFTELDQLLIVEATTPDLKKIAKEYFLKKAKDSKELADKYKSLANTSSGAKATTDAADKKKYEKLAEHSEREAAQYKAQADKY
;
A
#
# COMPACT_ATOMS: atom_id res chain seq x y z
N MET A 1 13.51 28.41 18.30
CA MET A 1 13.83 26.97 18.07
C MET A 1 12.63 26.03 18.16
N LYS A 2 11.52 26.36 18.84
CA LYS A 2 10.32 25.49 18.92
C LYS A 2 9.62 25.22 17.57
N LYS A 3 9.77 26.11 16.56
CA LYS A 3 9.15 25.98 15.23
C LYS A 3 9.91 25.04 14.27
N LEU A 4 11.20 24.79 14.50
CA LEU A 4 12.02 23.89 13.66
C LEU A 4 11.71 22.42 13.96
N ILE A 5 11.43 22.09 15.22
CA ILE A 5 11.06 20.73 15.65
C ILE A 5 9.71 20.33 15.04
N LEU A 6 8.77 21.28 14.93
CA LEU A 6 7.47 21.04 14.28
C LEU A 6 7.62 20.77 12.78
N PHE A 7 8.55 21.46 12.11
CA PHE A 7 8.83 21.24 10.69
C PHE A 7 9.46 19.86 10.45
N LEU A 8 10.40 19.43 11.30
CA LEU A 8 11.02 18.10 11.26
C LEU A 8 10.00 16.98 11.52
N LEU A 9 9.05 17.19 12.43
CA LEU A 9 7.97 16.23 12.69
C LEU A 9 7.02 16.09 11.50
N ILE A 10 6.68 17.20 10.83
CA ILE A 10 5.84 17.18 9.63
C ILE A 10 6.56 16.46 8.48
N SER A 11 7.86 16.69 8.29
CA SER A 11 8.66 16.00 7.26
C SER A 11 8.72 14.49 7.47
N PHE A 12 8.70 14.00 8.71
CA PHE A 12 8.70 12.56 9.00
C PHE A 12 7.36 11.89 8.65
N VAL A 13 6.24 12.63 8.73
CA VAL A 13 4.93 12.14 8.27
C VAL A 13 4.89 12.05 6.72
N TYR A 14 5.68 12.86 6.01
CA TYR A 14 5.81 12.79 4.55
C TYR A 14 6.69 11.64 4.05
N VAL A 15 7.59 11.08 4.84
CA VAL A 15 8.31 9.83 4.46
C VAL A 15 7.35 8.62 4.48
N GLY A 16 6.27 8.70 5.28
CA GLY A 16 5.16 7.75 5.23
C GLY A 16 4.13 8.05 4.13
N SER A 17 4.39 9.05 3.26
CA SER A 17 3.48 9.37 2.17
C SER A 17 3.79 8.54 0.92
N LEU A 18 2.91 7.57 0.67
CA LEU A 18 2.33 7.36 -0.66
C LEU A 18 3.22 6.77 -1.76
N SER A 19 4.35 6.13 -1.45
CA SER A 19 5.04 5.33 -2.46
C SER A 19 4.57 3.88 -2.38
N ALA A 20 3.71 3.47 -3.31
CA ALA A 20 3.30 2.06 -3.44
C ALA A 20 4.45 1.14 -3.85
N PHE A 21 5.56 1.72 -4.32
CA PHE A 21 6.77 1.00 -4.68
C PHE A 21 7.86 1.25 -3.66
N THR A 22 8.39 0.15 -3.13
CA THR A 22 9.61 0.15 -2.32
C THR A 22 10.83 0.51 -3.16
N GLU A 23 11.96 0.81 -2.51
CA GLU A 23 13.23 1.08 -3.21
C GLU A 23 13.66 -0.11 -4.09
N LEU A 24 13.41 -1.35 -3.65
CA LEU A 24 13.69 -2.55 -4.44
C LEU A 24 12.79 -2.66 -5.67
N ASP A 25 11.53 -2.26 -5.54
CA ASP A 25 10.61 -2.23 -6.68
C ASP A 25 11.06 -1.21 -7.73
N GLN A 26 11.55 -0.04 -7.27
CA GLN A 26 12.11 0.97 -8.17
C GLN A 26 13.38 0.49 -8.86
N LEU A 27 14.26 -0.20 -8.13
CA LEU A 27 15.46 -0.83 -8.69
C LEU A 27 15.08 -1.84 -9.78
N LEU A 28 14.12 -2.72 -9.49
CA LEU A 28 13.62 -3.70 -10.45
C LEU A 28 13.03 -3.04 -11.70
N ILE A 29 12.36 -1.89 -11.56
CA ILE A 29 11.83 -1.14 -12.69
C ILE A 29 12.94 -0.60 -13.60
N VAL A 30 14.00 -0.08 -13.00
CA VAL A 30 15.13 0.50 -13.74
C VAL A 30 15.97 -0.58 -14.41
N GLU A 31 16.20 -1.70 -13.72
CA GLU A 31 17.11 -2.75 -14.16
C GLU A 31 16.47 -3.79 -15.11
N ALA A 32 15.14 -3.87 -15.17
CA ALA A 32 14.41 -4.74 -16.09
C ALA A 32 14.48 -4.27 -17.56
N THR A 33 15.69 -4.31 -18.12
CA THR A 33 16.01 -3.78 -19.46
C THR A 33 15.91 -4.84 -20.56
N THR A 34 16.08 -6.13 -20.23
CA THR A 34 15.99 -7.25 -21.18
C THR A 34 14.60 -7.89 -21.18
N PRO A 35 14.18 -8.57 -22.27
CA PRO A 35 12.87 -9.24 -22.32
C PRO A 35 12.64 -10.25 -21.19
N ASP A 36 13.67 -11.03 -20.85
CA ASP A 36 13.59 -12.01 -19.76
C ASP A 36 13.44 -11.34 -18.39
N LEU A 37 14.20 -10.27 -18.13
CA LEU A 37 14.07 -9.49 -16.89
C LEU A 37 12.72 -8.78 -16.80
N LYS A 38 12.19 -8.28 -17.92
CA LYS A 38 10.84 -7.69 -17.98
C LYS A 38 9.76 -8.73 -17.67
N LYS A 39 9.90 -9.96 -18.15
CA LYS A 39 8.98 -11.06 -17.81
C LYS A 39 9.02 -11.36 -16.31
N ILE A 40 10.22 -11.45 -15.72
CA ILE A 40 10.38 -11.67 -14.27
C ILE A 40 9.78 -10.50 -13.48
N ALA A 41 10.05 -9.26 -13.88
CA ALA A 41 9.47 -8.07 -13.24
C ALA A 41 7.94 -8.05 -13.35
N LYS A 42 7.38 -8.43 -14.51
CA LYS A 42 5.94 -8.56 -14.72
C LYS A 42 5.31 -9.57 -13.76
N GLU A 43 5.88 -10.76 -13.67
CA GLU A 43 5.40 -11.81 -12.76
C GLU A 43 5.46 -11.37 -11.30
N TYR A 44 6.55 -10.70 -10.91
CA TYR A 44 6.70 -10.12 -9.58
C TYR A 44 5.61 -9.08 -9.27
N PHE A 45 5.40 -8.11 -10.16
CA PHE A 45 4.40 -7.05 -9.96
C PHE A 45 2.96 -7.59 -10.01
N LEU A 46 2.68 -8.62 -10.82
CA LEU A 46 1.38 -9.31 -10.80
C LEU A 46 1.14 -10.03 -9.47
N LYS A 47 2.16 -10.69 -8.92
CA LYS A 47 2.07 -11.33 -7.61
C LYS A 47 1.80 -10.30 -6.52
N LYS A 48 2.56 -9.20 -6.48
CA LYS A 48 2.34 -8.08 -5.55
C LYS A 48 0.93 -7.50 -5.66
N ALA A 49 0.43 -7.29 -6.88
CA ALA A 49 -0.93 -6.80 -7.09
C ALA A 49 -1.98 -7.75 -6.50
N LYS A 50 -1.79 -9.06 -6.67
CA LYS A 50 -2.68 -10.07 -6.08
C LYS A 50 -2.60 -10.07 -4.55
N ASP A 51 -1.40 -10.07 -3.98
CA ASP A 51 -1.19 -10.08 -2.53
C ASP A 51 -1.81 -8.83 -1.87
N SER A 52 -1.63 -7.65 -2.48
CA SER A 52 -2.26 -6.40 -2.01
C SER A 52 -3.79 -6.43 -2.12
N LYS A 53 -4.34 -7.07 -3.15
CA LYS A 53 -5.80 -7.24 -3.28
C LYS A 53 -6.35 -8.17 -2.20
N GLU A 54 -5.69 -9.30 -1.94
CA GLU A 54 -6.07 -10.21 -0.86
C GLU A 54 -5.99 -9.52 0.50
N LEU A 55 -5.00 -8.65 0.71
CA LEU A 55 -4.87 -7.86 1.92
C LEU A 55 -6.02 -6.85 2.07
N ALA A 56 -6.42 -6.17 0.98
CA ALA A 56 -7.57 -5.28 0.98
C ALA A 56 -8.86 -6.02 1.37
N ASP A 57 -9.10 -7.21 0.81
CA ASP A 57 -10.27 -8.03 1.12
C ASP A 57 -10.28 -8.48 2.59
N LYS A 58 -9.12 -8.81 3.16
CA LYS A 58 -8.97 -9.09 4.60
C LYS A 58 -9.34 -7.88 5.45
N TYR A 59 -8.85 -6.68 5.10
CA TYR A 59 -9.19 -5.46 5.85
C TYR A 59 -10.68 -5.12 5.75
N LYS A 60 -11.32 -5.30 4.59
CA LYS A 60 -12.78 -5.16 4.46
C LYS A 60 -13.54 -6.13 5.37
N SER A 61 -13.09 -7.38 5.44
CA SER A 61 -13.67 -8.39 6.34
C SER A 61 -13.54 -7.97 7.81
N LEU A 62 -12.38 -7.46 8.22
CA LEU A 62 -12.15 -6.96 9.58
C LEU A 62 -13.00 -5.73 9.91
N ALA A 63 -13.17 -4.81 8.96
CA ALA A 63 -14.05 -3.66 9.11
C ALA A 63 -15.51 -4.05 9.37
N ASN A 64 -15.96 -5.17 8.80
CA ASN A 64 -17.33 -5.68 8.95
C ASN A 64 -17.54 -6.58 10.18
N THR A 65 -16.46 -7.02 10.84
CA THR A 65 -16.50 -7.96 11.98
C THR A 65 -16.54 -7.22 13.34
N SER A 66 -16.22 -5.92 13.37
CA SER A 66 -16.19 -5.08 14.57
C SER A 66 -17.61 -4.69 15.03
N SER A 67 -18.32 -5.60 15.70
CA SER A 67 -19.67 -5.36 16.23
C SER A 67 -19.83 -5.75 17.70
N GLY A 68 -18.78 -5.57 18.52
CA GLY A 68 -18.70 -6.13 19.87
C GLY A 68 -18.53 -5.09 20.99
N ALA A 69 -19.65 -4.73 21.62
CA ALA A 69 -19.77 -4.15 22.97
C ALA A 69 -19.22 -2.74 23.28
N LYS A 70 -18.45 -2.07 22.40
CA LYS A 70 -18.06 -0.66 22.59
C LYS A 70 -18.19 0.15 21.30
N ALA A 71 -19.38 0.71 21.07
CA ALA A 71 -19.78 1.41 19.85
C ALA A 71 -18.80 2.51 19.37
N THR A 72 -18.09 3.21 20.27
CA THR A 72 -17.12 4.25 19.89
C THR A 72 -15.78 3.68 19.43
N THR A 73 -15.34 2.57 20.02
CA THR A 73 -14.09 1.88 19.63
C THR A 73 -14.30 1.13 18.32
N ASP A 74 -15.48 0.49 18.17
CA ASP A 74 -15.89 -0.20 16.94
C ASP A 74 -15.92 0.75 15.73
N ALA A 75 -16.40 1.99 15.89
CA ALA A 75 -16.42 2.96 14.81
C ALA A 75 -15.02 3.44 14.38
N ALA A 76 -14.09 3.60 15.34
CA ALA A 76 -12.71 4.00 15.05
C ALA A 76 -11.93 2.88 14.35
N ASP A 77 -12.11 1.63 14.80
CA ASP A 77 -11.46 0.46 14.22
C ASP A 77 -12.03 0.13 12.84
N LYS A 78 -13.35 0.21 12.65
CA LYS A 78 -13.98 0.11 11.33
C LYS A 78 -13.39 1.12 10.35
N LYS A 79 -13.33 2.40 10.73
CA LYS A 79 -12.75 3.45 9.89
C LYS A 79 -11.26 3.22 9.59
N LYS A 80 -10.51 2.67 10.55
CA LYS A 80 -9.10 2.29 10.36
C LYS A 80 -8.98 1.18 9.32
N TYR A 81 -9.77 0.12 9.42
CA TYR A 81 -9.72 -0.99 8.48
C TYR A 81 -10.23 -0.61 7.09
N GLU A 82 -11.24 0.26 6.99
CA GLU A 82 -11.67 0.84 5.70
C GLU A 82 -10.53 1.60 5.02
N LYS A 83 -9.81 2.46 5.76
CA LYS A 83 -8.64 3.17 5.21
C LYS A 83 -7.52 2.24 4.78
N LEU A 84 -7.26 1.17 5.53
CA LEU A 84 -6.26 0.16 5.18
C LEU A 84 -6.68 -0.62 3.93
N ALA A 85 -7.96 -0.97 3.81
CA ALA A 85 -8.50 -1.59 2.62
C ALA A 85 -8.34 -0.70 1.38
N GLU A 86 -8.76 0.57 1.47
CA GLU A 86 -8.58 1.55 0.38
C GLU A 86 -7.11 1.74 -0.01
N HIS A 87 -6.20 1.74 0.97
CA HIS A 87 -4.77 1.84 0.71
C HIS A 87 -4.29 0.62 -0.10
N SER A 88 -4.59 -0.58 0.37
CA SER A 88 -4.17 -1.82 -0.28
C SER A 88 -4.82 -2.00 -1.67
N GLU A 89 -6.03 -1.48 -1.90
CA GLU A 89 -6.63 -1.43 -3.23
C GLU A 89 -5.86 -0.51 -4.19
N ARG A 90 -5.45 0.67 -3.71
CA ARG A 90 -4.62 1.60 -4.51
C ARG A 90 -3.28 0.97 -4.86
N GLU A 91 -2.62 0.32 -3.89
CA GLU A 91 -1.36 -0.40 -4.13
C GLU A 91 -1.54 -1.52 -5.16
N ALA A 92 -2.60 -2.33 -5.03
CA ALA A 92 -2.89 -3.39 -5.99
C ALA A 92 -3.07 -2.85 -7.42
N ALA A 93 -3.77 -1.73 -7.58
CA ALA A 93 -3.95 -1.07 -8.87
C ALA A 93 -2.62 -0.54 -9.44
N GLN A 94 -1.76 0.04 -8.61
CA GLN A 94 -0.46 0.56 -9.04
C GLN A 94 0.50 -0.57 -9.44
N TYR A 95 0.58 -1.65 -8.68
CA TYR A 95 1.37 -2.83 -9.03
C TYR A 95 0.88 -3.46 -10.34
N LYS A 96 -0.44 -3.58 -10.52
CA LYS A 96 -1.02 -4.08 -11.76
C LYS A 96 -0.67 -3.18 -12.95
N ALA A 97 -0.84 -1.87 -12.81
CA ALA A 97 -0.50 -0.91 -13.85
C ALA A 97 0.99 -0.95 -14.22
N GLN A 98 1.88 -1.25 -13.27
CA GLN A 98 3.30 -1.43 -13.56
C GLN A 98 3.58 -2.76 -14.28
N ALA A 99 2.90 -3.85 -13.90
CA ALA A 99 3.00 -5.12 -14.62
C ALA A 99 2.52 -5.00 -16.07
N ASP A 100 1.47 -4.21 -16.33
CA ASP A 100 0.90 -4.00 -17.66
C ASP A 100 1.83 -3.18 -18.59
N LYS A 101 2.88 -2.52 -18.06
CA LYS A 101 3.91 -1.82 -18.85
C LYS A 101 5.00 -2.75 -19.40
N TYR A 102 5.06 -4.00 -18.94
CA TYR A 102 6.00 -5.03 -19.38
C TYR A 102 5.32 -6.06 -20.28
#